data_AF-A0A9N9XGN3-F1
#
_entry.id   AF-A0A9N9XGN3-F1
#
_cell.length_a   1.000
_cell.length_b   1.000
_cell.length_c   1.000
_cell.angle_alpha   90.00
_cell.angle_beta   90.00
_cell.angle_gamma   90.00
#
_symmetry.space_group_name_H-M   'P 1'
#
loop_
_entity.id
_entity.type
_entity.pdbx_description
1 polymer ?
#
loop_
_entity_poly.entity_id
_entity_poly.type
_entity_poly.pdbx_seq_one_letter_code
_entity_poly.pdbx_strand_id
1 'polypeptide(L)' 'MSGGSVNICSVTTEVKQALTEFRFRKANNTAALVLKVDREKQEIIIDEKLDDLSIDQLQDILPSHQPDM' A
#
# COMPACT_ATOMS: atom_id res chain seq x y z
N MET A 1 31.62 9.99 -3.22
CA MET A 1 31.10 10.35 -1.89
C MET A 1 29.64 9.91 -1.84
N SER A 2 29.37 8.94 -0.97
CA SER A 2 28.08 8.35 -0.54
C SER A 2 27.03 7.98 -1.58
N GLY A 3 27.09 6.73 -2.07
CA GLY A 3 25.89 6.03 -2.50
C GLY A 3 25.00 5.81 -1.28
N GLY A 4 23.87 6.51 -1.22
CA GLY A 4 22.92 6.38 -0.14
C GLY A 4 22.45 4.93 -0.04
N SER A 5 22.66 4.31 1.11
CA SER A 5 22.11 3.00 1.44
C SER A 5 20.58 3.08 1.40
N VAL A 6 19.97 2.70 0.28
CA VAL A 6 18.53 2.47 0.20
C VAL A 6 18.25 1.28 1.11
N ASN A 7 17.70 1.54 2.30
CA ASN A 7 17.13 0.48 3.13
C ASN A 7 15.88 -0.04 2.43
N ILE A 8 16.04 -1.09 1.63
CA ILE A 8 14.95 -1.81 1.00
C ILE A 8 14.21 -2.53 2.13
N CYS A 9 13.01 -2.06 2.45
CA CYS A 9 12.16 -2.72 3.45
C CYS A 9 11.72 -4.10 2.92
N SER A 10 11.70 -5.11 3.79
CA SER A 10 11.23 -6.46 3.41
C SER A 10 9.72 -6.44 3.19
N VAL A 11 9.27 -7.09 2.11
CA VAL A 11 7.84 -7.34 1.87
C VAL A 11 7.47 -8.67 2.51
N THR A 12 6.61 -8.62 3.53
CA THR A 12 6.16 -9.81 4.25
C THR A 12 5.33 -10.73 3.35
N THR A 13 5.25 -12.02 3.71
CA THR A 13 4.43 -13.00 2.99
C THR A 13 2.96 -12.60 2.97
N GLU A 14 2.47 -12.01 4.06
CA GLU A 14 1.09 -11.51 4.17
C GLU A 14 0.80 -10.41 3.14
N VAL A 15 1.69 -9.44 2.97
CA VAL A 15 1.54 -8.39 1.96
C VAL A 15 1.55 -8.98 0.55
N LYS A 16 2.42 -9.97 0.27
CA LYS A 16 2.45 -10.64 -1.04
C LYS A 16 1.15 -11.38 -1.33
N GLN A 17 0.59 -12.06 -0.34
CA GLN A 17 -0.70 -12.75 -0.46
C GLN A 17 -1.83 -11.75 -0.71
N ALA A 18 -1.92 -10.68 0.09
CA ALA A 18 -2.93 -9.64 -0.08
C ALA A 18 -2.83 -8.95 -1.45
N LEU A 19 -1.62 -8.67 -1.94
CA LEU A 19 -1.42 -8.11 -3.29
C LEU A 19 -1.89 -9.07 -4.39
N THR A 20 -1.65 -10.37 -4.21
CA THR A 20 -2.08 -11.40 -5.15
C THR A 20 -3.60 -11.49 -5.18
N GLU A 21 -4.24 -11.60 -4.01
CA GLU A 21 -5.69 -11.63 -3.88
C GLU A 21 -6.34 -10.36 -4.43
N PHE A 22 -5.80 -9.18 -4.10
CA PHE A 22 -6.30 -7.90 -4.57
C PHE A 22 -6.20 -7.79 -6.10
N ARG A 23 -5.09 -8.23 -6.70
CA ARG A 23 -4.90 -8.25 -8.16
C ARG A 23 -5.87 -9.19 -8.89
N PHE A 24 -6.15 -10.36 -8.30
CA PHE A 24 -7.00 -11.39 -8.92
C PHE A 24 -8.46 -11.36 -8.45
N ARG A 25 -8.84 -10.33 -7.69
CA ARG A 25 -10.20 -10.11 -7.24
C ARG A 25 -11.16 -9.99 -8.42
N LYS A 26 -12.33 -10.62 -8.30
CA LYS A 26 -13.39 -10.67 -9.32
C LYS A 26 -14.55 -9.69 -9.07
N ALA A 27 -14.40 -8.75 -8.14
CA ALA A 27 -15.46 -7.77 -7.84
C ALA A 27 -15.38 -6.58 -8.81
N ASN A 28 -16.53 -5.98 -9.09
CA ASN A 28 -16.65 -4.83 -10.01
C ASN A 28 -16.69 -3.48 -9.28
N ASN A 29 -16.40 -3.45 -7.97
CA ASN A 29 -16.36 -2.23 -7.18
C ASN A 29 -14.94 -1.72 -6.99
N THR A 30 -14.80 -0.40 -6.83
CA THR A 30 -13.51 0.21 -6.51
C THR A 30 -13.09 -0.20 -5.11
N ALA A 31 -11.82 -0.50 -4.95
CA ALA A 31 -11.23 -0.91 -3.69
C ALA A 31 -9.82 -0.36 -3.60
N ALA A 32 -9.30 -0.27 -2.37
CA ALA A 32 -7.95 0.18 -2.11
C ALA A 32 -7.26 -0.74 -1.10
N LEU A 33 -5.98 -0.98 -1.33
CA LEU A 33 -5.08 -1.66 -0.40
C LEU A 33 -3.98 -0.68 -0.02
N VAL A 34 -4.09 -0.09 1.17
CA VAL A 34 -3.12 0.89 1.67
C VAL A 34 -1.99 0.13 2.35
N LEU A 35 -0.76 0.40 1.92
CA LEU A 35 0.46 -0.18 2.47
C LEU A 35 1.24 0.89 3.22
N LYS A 36 1.86 0.51 4.34
CA LYS A 36 2.77 1.39 5.07
C LYS A 36 4.10 0.72 5.37
N VAL A 37 5.11 1.54 5.59
CA VAL A 37 6.41 1.09 6.08
C VAL A 37 6.38 1.11 7.62
N ASP A 38 6.51 -0.07 8.23
CA ASP A 38 6.87 -0.19 9.63
C ASP A 38 8.35 0.15 9.78
N ARG A 39 8.64 1.36 10.27
CA ARG A 39 10.02 1.86 10.42
C ARG A 39 10.80 1.14 11.51
N GLU A 40 10.12 0.59 12.53
CA GLU A 40 10.77 -0.14 13.60
C GLU A 40 11.27 -1.49 13.11
N LYS A 41 10.45 -2.16 12.28
CA LYS A 41 10.79 -3.47 11.72
C LYS A 41 11.49 -3.41 10.37
N GLN A 42 11.49 -2.25 9.71
CA GLN A 42 11.93 -2.06 8.31
C GLN A 42 11.17 -2.99 7.35
N GLU A 43 9.85 -3.13 7.55
CA GLU A 43 8.99 -4.01 6.74
C GLU A 43 7.84 -3.24 6.12
N ILE A 44 7.38 -3.69 4.95
CA ILE A 44 6.10 -3.23 4.39
C ILE A 44 4.99 -4.08 5.02
N ILE A 45 3.98 -3.40 5.56
CA ILE A 45 2.80 -4.01 6.16
C ILE A 45 1.52 -3.44 5.55
N ILE A 46 0.42 -4.17 5.70
CA ILE A 46 -0.91 -3.68 5.33
C ILE A 46 -1.37 -2.69 6.38
N ASP A 47 -1.77 -1.50 5.95
CA ASP A 47 -2.35 -0.49 6.81
C ASP A 47 -3.88 -0.62 6.81
N GLU A 48 -4.49 -0.53 5.64
CA GLU A 48 -5.93 -0.55 5.47
C GLU A 48 -6.35 -1.35 4.23
N LYS A 49 -7.50 -2.03 4.34
CA LYS A 49 -8.20 -2.68 3.23
C LYS A 49 -9.57 -2.03 3.11
N LEU A 50 -9.83 -1.41 1.97
CA LEU A 50 -11.05 -0.66 1.73
C LEU A 50 -11.76 -1.25 0.53
N ASP A 51 -13.04 -1.53 0.73
CA ASP A 51 -13.94 -2.10 -0.26
C ASP A 51 -15.08 -1.15 -0.54
N ASP A 52 -15.64 -1.23 -1.74
CA ASP A 52 -16.85 -0.50 -2.13
C ASP A 52 -16.71 1.02 -2.06
N LEU A 53 -15.55 1.51 -2.49
CA LEU A 53 -15.27 2.93 -2.55
C LEU A 53 -15.85 3.55 -3.83
N SER A 54 -16.23 4.81 -3.73
CA SER A 54 -16.32 5.69 -4.89
C SER A 54 -14.93 6.27 -5.22
N ILE A 55 -14.74 6.73 -6.45
CA ILE A 55 -13.49 7.38 -6.88
C ILE A 55 -13.19 8.64 -6.03
N ASP A 56 -14.24 9.36 -5.62
CA ASP A 56 -14.10 10.58 -4.80
C ASP A 56 -13.60 10.23 -3.39
N GLN A 57 -14.12 9.17 -2.77
CA GLN A 57 -13.64 8.71 -1.47
C GLN A 57 -12.18 8.25 -1.52
N LEU A 58 -11.72 7.70 -2.64
CA LEU A 58 -10.32 7.30 -2.82
C LEU A 58 -9.36 8.49 -2.72
N GLN A 59 -9.76 9.68 -3.18
CA GLN A 59 -8.94 10.89 -3.10
C GLN A 59 -8.75 11.35 -1.66
N ASP A 60 -9.76 11.18 -0.81
CA ASP A 60 -9.70 11.54 0.61
C ASP A 60 -8.86 10.54 1.44
N ILE A 61 -8.71 9.30 0.96
CA ILE A 61 -7.91 8.24 1.61
C ILE A 61 -6.42 8.46 1.36
N LEU A 62 -6.05 9.03 0.21
CA LEU A 62 -4.66 9.33 -0.10
C LEU A 62 -4.22 10.54 0.73
N PRO A 63 -3.11 10.45 1.50
CA PRO A 63 -2.60 11.60 2.22
C PRO A 63 -2.23 12.69 1.21
N SER A 64 -2.92 13.82 1.27
CA SER A 64 -2.78 15.00 0.39
C SER A 64 -1.38 15.63 0.33
N HIS A 65 -0.41 15.08 1.09
CA HIS A 65 0.94 15.60 1.28
C HIS A 65 2.06 14.59 0.96
N GLN A 66 1.79 13.46 0.31
CA GLN A 66 2.86 12.69 -0.32
C GLN A 66 3.03 13.16 -1.77
N PRO A 67 4.26 13.45 -2.23
CA PRO A 67 4.45 13.99 -3.56
C PRO A 67 4.00 12.95 -4.60
N ASP A 68 3.07 13.36 -5.47
CA ASP A 68 2.87 12.75 -6.77
C ASP A 68 4.16 12.96 -7.58
N MET A 69 5.13 12.06 -7.43
CA MET A 69 6.32 12.02 -8.28
C MET A 69 6.50 10.63 -8.88
#